data_AF-A0A9P5XQZ6-F1
#
_entry.id   AF-A0A9P5XQZ6-F1
#
_cell.length_a   1.000
_cell.length_b   1.000
_cell.length_c   1.000
_cell.angle_alpha   90.00
_cell.angle_beta   90.00
_cell.angle_gamma   90.00
#
_symmetry.space_group_name_H-M   'P 1'
#
loop_
_entity.id
_entity.type
_entity.pdbx_description
1 polymer ?
#
loop_
_entity_poly.entity_id
_entity_poly.type
_entity_poly.pdbx_seq_one_letter_code
_entity_poly.pdbx_strand_id
1 'polypeptide(L)'
;TLRRHMAAAHKGVYHRWCKASGFVSMLPEDARARKLATAAQSRTEQTHVDTHFPTLKPEDKPTPYSDEVFQEAALRWLIETDQPIQAFEHPSFKNMINIAACATRGIKLPDRKQTRTAILQEFKNQMRRLKDRMSVCIHCLSMLISQKKVRRVYT
;
A
#
# COMPACT_ATOMS: atom_id res chain seq x y z
N THR A 1 -12.28 16.00 37.01
CA THR A 1 -12.63 16.77 38.22
C THR A 1 -12.87 15.87 39.43
N LEU A 2 -13.74 14.85 39.35
CA LEU A 2 -14.06 13.94 40.48
C LEU A 2 -12.85 13.19 41.08
N ARG A 3 -11.99 12.61 40.23
CA ARG A 3 -10.80 11.84 40.70
C ARG A 3 -9.75 12.70 41.42
N ARG A 4 -9.64 13.99 41.06
CA ARG A 4 -8.73 14.93 41.73
C ARG A 4 -9.27 15.33 43.10
N HIS A 5 -10.59 15.56 43.20
CA HIS A 5 -11.23 15.78 44.49
C HIS A 5 -11.07 14.58 45.42
N MET A 6 -11.31 13.36 44.92
CA MET A 6 -11.12 12.14 45.70
C MET A 6 -9.68 11.99 46.20
N ALA A 7 -8.70 12.36 45.38
CA ALA A 7 -7.29 12.35 45.78
C ALA A 7 -6.96 13.40 46.87
N ALA A 8 -7.65 14.55 46.89
CA ALA A 8 -7.37 15.61 47.86
C ALA A 8 -8.08 15.40 49.21
N ALA A 9 -9.39 15.08 49.18
CA ALA A 9 -10.23 15.09 50.38
C ALA A 9 -10.51 13.69 50.96
N HIS A 10 -10.50 12.64 50.14
CA HIS A 10 -11.01 11.31 50.53
C HIS A 10 -10.06 10.16 50.19
N LYS A 11 -8.77 10.46 50.03
CA LYS A 11 -7.75 9.51 49.57
C LYS A 11 -7.73 8.21 50.38
N GLY A 12 -7.69 8.31 51.71
CA GLY A 12 -7.62 7.14 52.59
C GLY A 12 -8.86 6.25 52.54
N VAL A 13 -10.06 6.85 52.46
CA VAL A 13 -11.33 6.10 52.33
C VAL A 13 -11.38 5.38 50.99
N TYR A 14 -10.96 6.06 49.92
CA TYR A 14 -10.91 5.50 48.57
C TYR A 14 -9.96 4.31 48.46
N HIS A 15 -8.74 4.39 49.01
CA HIS A 15 -7.81 3.27 49.01
C HIS A 15 -8.34 2.05 49.77
N ARG A 16 -9.00 2.26 50.91
CA ARG A 16 -9.62 1.16 51.68
C ARG A 16 -10.71 0.48 50.86
N TRP A 17 -11.57 1.26 50.19
CA TRP A 17 -12.59 0.73 49.30
C TRP A 17 -11.99 -0.04 48.12
N CYS A 18 -10.95 0.50 47.46
CA CYS A 18 -10.23 -0.19 46.39
C CYS A 18 -9.65 -1.54 46.85
N LYS A 19 -9.05 -1.59 48.05
CA LYS A 19 -8.51 -2.84 48.62
C LYS A 19 -9.61 -3.87 48.91
N ALA A 20 -10.74 -3.43 49.48
CA ALA A 20 -11.86 -4.30 49.79
C ALA A 20 -12.59 -4.83 48.54
N SER A 21 -12.65 -4.03 47.47
CA SER A 21 -13.33 -4.39 46.21
C SER A 21 -12.42 -5.09 45.19
N GLY A 22 -11.12 -5.22 45.46
CA GLY A 22 -10.14 -5.69 44.48
C GLY A 22 -9.94 -4.73 43.30
N PHE A 23 -10.46 -3.49 43.41
CA PHE A 23 -10.39 -2.52 42.33
C PHE A 23 -9.03 -1.82 42.32
N VAL A 24 -8.43 -1.71 41.12
CA VAL A 24 -7.15 -1.02 40.98
C VAL A 24 -7.35 0.49 41.07
N SER A 25 -6.63 1.15 41.97
CA SER A 25 -6.75 2.60 42.15
C SER A 25 -6.46 3.37 40.85
N MET A 26 -7.40 4.24 40.49
CA MET A 26 -7.32 5.12 39.31
C MET A 26 -7.06 6.59 39.69
N LEU A 27 -6.60 6.84 40.92
CA LEU A 27 -6.16 8.18 41.31
C LEU A 27 -4.95 8.61 40.47
N PRO A 28 -4.82 9.90 40.14
CA PRO A 28 -3.76 10.39 39.26
C PRO A 28 -2.35 10.07 39.74
N GLU A 29 -2.13 10.00 41.06
CA GLU A 29 -0.84 9.66 41.66
C GLU A 29 -0.51 8.18 41.46
N ASP A 30 -1.42 7.27 41.81
CA ASP A 30 -1.20 5.82 41.67
C ASP A 30 -1.09 5.40 40.20
N ALA A 31 -1.85 6.05 39.31
CA ALA A 31 -1.73 5.83 37.87
C ALA A 31 -0.36 6.30 37.35
N ARG A 32 0.17 7.42 37.86
CA ARG A 32 1.53 7.88 37.53
C ARG A 32 2.59 6.95 38.11
N ALA A 33 2.44 6.53 39.36
CA ALA A 33 3.35 5.60 40.01
C ALA A 33 3.43 4.26 39.26
N ARG A 34 2.29 3.72 38.81
CA ARG A 34 2.27 2.53 37.94
C ARG A 34 2.97 2.75 36.61
N LYS A 35 2.69 3.87 35.93
CA LYS A 35 3.40 4.18 34.67
C LYS A 35 4.91 4.30 34.87
N LEU A 36 5.36 4.89 35.97
CA LEU A 36 6.79 5.01 36.30
C LEU A 36 7.39 3.66 36.68
N ALA A 37 6.68 2.82 37.43
CA ALA A 37 7.11 1.46 37.76
C ALA A 37 7.21 0.58 36.50
N THR A 38 6.19 0.61 35.64
CA THR A 38 6.21 -0.09 34.34
C THR A 38 7.30 0.46 33.44
N ALA A 39 7.46 1.78 33.34
CA ALA A 39 8.52 2.40 32.53
C ALA A 39 9.92 2.13 33.08
N ALA A 40 10.09 1.98 34.40
CA ALA A 40 11.36 1.57 35.01
C ALA A 40 11.66 0.09 34.76
N GLN A 41 10.62 -0.76 34.75
CA GLN A 41 10.73 -2.18 34.40
C GLN A 41 10.93 -2.41 32.90
N SER A 42 10.40 -1.53 32.04
CA SER A 42 10.46 -1.64 30.57
C SER A 42 11.48 -0.69 29.93
N ARG A 43 12.32 0.01 30.69
CA ARG A 43 13.29 0.98 30.14
C ARG A 43 14.37 0.31 29.27
N THR A 44 14.52 -1.00 29.40
CA THR A 44 15.57 -1.76 28.72
C THR A 44 15.06 -2.52 27.50
N GLU A 45 13.75 -2.78 27.39
CA GLU A 45 13.22 -3.66 26.36
C GLU A 45 11.94 -3.07 25.78
N GLN A 46 12.08 -2.39 24.64
CA GLN A 46 11.00 -2.39 23.68
C GLN A 46 10.67 -3.85 23.39
N THR A 47 9.48 -4.31 23.78
CA THR A 47 9.01 -5.66 23.46
C THR A 47 9.11 -5.81 21.95
N HIS A 48 10.07 -6.62 21.50
CA HIS A 48 10.30 -6.92 20.11
C HIS A 48 8.98 -7.40 19.52
N VAL A 49 8.54 -6.81 18.41
CA VAL A 49 7.21 -7.06 17.82
C VAL A 49 7.13 -8.47 17.19
N ASP A 50 8.12 -9.34 17.41
CA ASP A 50 8.17 -10.68 16.84
C ASP A 50 7.23 -11.69 17.49
N THR A 51 6.61 -11.41 18.64
CA THR A 51 5.74 -12.41 19.30
C THR A 51 4.54 -12.82 18.43
N HIS A 52 4.18 -12.01 17.43
CA HIS A 52 3.08 -12.28 16.50
C HIS A 52 3.52 -12.51 15.04
N PHE A 53 4.80 -12.34 14.72
CA PHE A 53 5.28 -12.61 13.37
C PHE A 53 5.96 -13.98 13.34
N PRO A 54 5.50 -14.92 12.49
CA PRO A 54 6.22 -16.17 12.31
C PRO A 54 7.63 -15.84 11.80
N THR A 55 8.65 -16.24 12.58
CA THR A 55 10.04 -16.05 12.20
C THR A 55 10.32 -16.86 10.95
N LEU A 56 10.39 -16.19 9.79
CA LEU A 56 10.81 -16.84 8.55
C LEU A 56 12.23 -17.37 8.73
N LYS A 57 12.44 -18.64 8.38
CA LYS A 57 13.78 -19.23 8.41
C LYS A 57 14.70 -18.38 7.52
N PRO A 58 15.96 -18.14 7.91
CA PRO A 58 16.90 -17.34 7.11
C PRO A 58 17.03 -17.83 5.67
N GLU A 59 16.89 -19.13 5.44
CA GLU A 59 16.96 -19.79 4.13
C GLU A 59 15.81 -19.39 3.19
N ASP A 60 14.66 -18.96 3.72
CA ASP A 60 13.50 -18.55 2.93
C ASP A 60 13.50 -17.05 2.61
N LYS A 61 14.47 -16.29 3.13
CA LYS A 61 14.55 -14.85 2.90
C LYS A 61 15.14 -14.59 1.52
N PRO A 62 14.46 -13.81 0.65
CA PRO A 62 15.05 -13.42 -0.62
C PRO A 62 16.35 -12.64 -0.35
N THR A 63 17.34 -12.83 -1.21
CA THR A 63 18.61 -12.08 -1.15
C THR A 63 18.30 -10.59 -1.03
N PRO A 64 18.84 -9.88 -0.02
CA PRO A 64 18.64 -8.45 0.12
C PRO A 64 19.06 -7.72 -1.16
N TYR A 65 18.34 -6.66 -1.50
CA TYR A 65 18.69 -5.84 -2.65
C TYR A 65 20.07 -5.20 -2.47
N SER A 66 20.92 -5.36 -3.48
CA SER A 66 22.17 -4.62 -3.67
C SER A 66 22.26 -4.28 -5.16
N ASP A 67 22.77 -3.07 -5.47
CA ASP A 67 22.86 -2.61 -6.86
C ASP A 67 23.71 -3.55 -7.72
N GLU A 68 24.79 -4.09 -7.17
CA GLU A 68 25.68 -5.06 -7.85
C GLU A 68 24.94 -6.36 -8.20
N VAL A 69 24.24 -6.93 -7.21
CA VAL A 69 23.47 -8.19 -7.38
C VAL A 69 22.34 -7.98 -8.38
N PHE A 70 21.67 -6.84 -8.34
CA PHE A 70 20.62 -6.49 -9.29
C PHE A 70 21.18 -6.34 -10.71
N GLN A 71 22.30 -5.65 -10.86
CA GLN A 71 22.96 -5.45 -12.15
C GLN A 71 23.40 -6.79 -12.76
N GLU A 72 24.00 -7.68 -11.98
CA GLU A 72 24.38 -9.03 -12.43
C GLU A 72 23.17 -9.85 -12.87
N ALA A 73 22.09 -9.86 -12.07
CA ALA A 73 20.86 -10.56 -12.41
C ALA A 73 20.22 -10.01 -13.68
N ALA A 74 20.20 -8.68 -13.85
CA ALA A 74 19.67 -8.01 -15.02
C ALA A 74 20.49 -8.34 -16.28
N LEU A 75 21.83 -8.30 -16.20
CA LEU A 75 22.71 -8.68 -17.31
C LEU A 75 22.53 -10.15 -17.70
N ARG A 76 22.46 -11.06 -16.71
CA ARG A 76 22.21 -12.48 -16.97
C ARG A 76 20.89 -12.70 -17.70
N TRP A 77 19.81 -12.06 -17.23
CA TRP A 77 18.51 -12.11 -17.88
C TRP A 77 18.57 -11.62 -19.34
N LEU A 78 19.30 -10.53 -19.61
CA LEU A 78 19.46 -9.98 -20.95
C LEU A 78 20.11 -10.98 -21.92
N ILE A 79 21.18 -11.66 -21.48
CA ILE A 79 21.92 -12.65 -22.26
C ILE A 79 21.07 -13.92 -22.47
N GLU A 80 20.46 -14.45 -21.41
CA GLU A 80 19.70 -15.70 -21.48
C GLU A 80 18.45 -15.59 -22.36
N THR A 81 17.85 -14.40 -22.44
CA THR A 81 16.61 -14.16 -23.19
C THR A 81 16.81 -13.39 -24.48
N ASP A 82 18.06 -13.16 -24.88
CA ASP A 82 18.48 -12.47 -26.10
C ASP A 82 17.74 -11.12 -26.30
N GLN A 83 17.65 -10.34 -25.23
CA GLN A 83 16.93 -9.06 -25.25
C GLN A 83 17.84 -7.94 -25.74
N PRO A 84 17.28 -6.93 -26.44
CA PRO A 84 18.07 -5.77 -26.85
C PRO A 84 18.53 -4.98 -25.63
N ILE A 85 19.76 -4.44 -25.67
CA ILE A 85 20.33 -3.61 -24.59
C ILE A 85 19.42 -2.41 -24.25
N GLN A 86 18.71 -1.88 -25.26
CA GLN A 86 17.73 -0.79 -25.11
C GLN A 86 16.50 -1.17 -24.25
N ALA A 87 16.29 -2.44 -23.91
CA ALA A 87 15.19 -2.87 -23.04
C ALA A 87 15.21 -2.16 -21.68
N PHE A 88 16.41 -1.87 -21.13
CA PHE A 88 16.56 -1.14 -19.87
C PHE A 88 16.25 0.35 -19.98
N GLU A 89 16.32 0.93 -21.17
CA GLU A 89 15.98 2.34 -21.39
C GLU A 89 14.47 2.55 -21.51
N HIS A 90 13.74 1.49 -21.89
CA HIS A 90 12.31 1.58 -22.17
C HIS A 90 11.50 2.00 -20.92
N PRO A 91 10.72 3.08 -20.99
CA PRO A 91 10.06 3.65 -19.81
C PRO A 91 9.05 2.69 -19.18
N SER A 92 8.40 1.83 -19.97
CA SER A 92 7.46 0.83 -19.42
C SER A 92 8.19 -0.25 -18.62
N PHE A 93 9.42 -0.61 -19.00
CA PHE A 93 10.23 -1.57 -18.25
C PHE A 93 10.64 -0.99 -16.90
N LYS A 94 11.16 0.25 -16.89
CA LYS A 94 11.49 0.97 -15.64
C LYS A 94 10.27 1.09 -14.71
N ASN A 95 9.10 1.43 -15.26
CA ASN A 95 7.87 1.52 -14.48
C ASN A 95 7.46 0.16 -13.87
N MET A 96 7.58 -0.93 -14.64
CA MET A 96 7.31 -2.28 -14.14
C MET A 96 8.23 -2.65 -12.97
N ILE A 97 9.53 -2.34 -13.06
CA ILE A 97 10.50 -2.58 -11.98
C ILE A 97 10.19 -1.73 -10.74
N ASN A 98 9.81 -0.46 -10.91
CA ASN A 98 9.43 0.39 -9.77
C ASN A 98 8.20 -0.16 -9.04
N ILE A 99 7.18 -0.62 -9.78
CA ILE A 99 5.99 -1.26 -9.19
C ILE A 99 6.39 -2.55 -8.46
N ALA A 100 7.26 -3.34 -9.06
CA ALA A 100 7.81 -4.57 -8.49
C ALA A 100 8.58 -4.33 -7.18
N ALA A 101 9.41 -3.29 -7.12
CA ALA A 101 10.19 -2.93 -5.94
C ALA A 101 9.32 -2.57 -4.72
N CYS A 102 8.09 -2.08 -4.95
CA CYS A 102 7.14 -1.79 -3.88
C CYS A 102 6.36 -3.03 -3.37
N ALA A 103 6.53 -4.20 -3.98
CA ALA A 103 5.76 -5.39 -3.61
C ALA A 103 6.28 -6.02 -2.32
N THR A 104 5.42 -6.13 -1.30
CA THR A 104 5.79 -6.67 0.02
C THR A 104 5.74 -8.20 0.11
N ARG A 105 5.01 -8.86 -0.79
CA ARG A 105 4.72 -10.32 -0.74
C ARG A 105 5.25 -11.06 -1.97
N GLY A 106 6.28 -10.51 -2.61
CA GLY A 106 6.77 -10.98 -3.91
C GLY A 106 5.79 -10.70 -5.06
N ILE A 107 6.22 -11.01 -6.28
CA ILE A 107 5.48 -10.70 -7.51
C ILE A 107 5.11 -12.01 -8.19
N LYS A 108 3.83 -12.15 -8.57
CA LYS A 108 3.35 -13.27 -9.36
C LYS A 108 3.26 -12.84 -10.82
N LEU A 109 4.18 -13.33 -11.65
CA LEU A 109 4.13 -13.08 -13.08
C LEU A 109 3.03 -13.93 -13.73
N PRO A 110 2.29 -13.38 -14.71
CA PRO A 110 1.24 -14.12 -15.41
C PRO A 110 1.81 -15.23 -16.29
N ASP A 111 1.10 -16.34 -16.40
CA ASP A 111 1.45 -17.45 -17.31
C ASP A 111 1.28 -17.04 -18.79
N ARG A 112 1.97 -17.71 -19.72
CA ARG A 112 1.93 -17.44 -21.16
C ARG A 112 0.51 -17.34 -21.71
N LYS A 113 -0.40 -18.24 -21.30
CA LYS A 113 -1.81 -18.21 -21.75
C LYS A 113 -2.55 -16.99 -21.21
N GLN A 114 -2.31 -16.64 -19.95
CA GLN A 114 -2.90 -15.48 -19.30
C GLN A 114 -2.40 -14.19 -19.96
N THR A 115 -1.08 -14.07 -20.18
CA THR A 115 -0.43 -12.94 -20.84
C THR A 115 -0.99 -12.73 -22.25
N ARG A 116 -1.08 -13.80 -23.06
CA ARG A 116 -1.66 -13.72 -24.41
C ARG A 116 -3.11 -13.24 -24.37
N THR A 117 -3.91 -13.77 -23.44
CA THR A 117 -5.32 -13.38 -23.30
C THR A 117 -5.45 -11.93 -22.89
N ALA A 118 -4.65 -11.47 -21.94
CA ALA A 118 -4.63 -10.08 -21.46
C ALA A 118 -4.23 -9.10 -22.59
N ILE A 119 -3.22 -9.43 -23.40
CA ILE A 119 -2.82 -8.61 -24.56
C ILE A 119 -3.98 -8.47 -25.55
N LEU A 120 -4.62 -9.58 -25.91
CA LEU A 120 -5.76 -9.56 -26.85
C LEU A 120 -6.95 -8.77 -26.28
N GLN A 121 -7.20 -8.86 -24.97
CA GLN A 121 -8.24 -8.09 -24.31
C GLN A 121 -7.92 -6.60 -24.31
N GLU A 122 -6.68 -6.21 -24.00
CA GLU A 122 -6.28 -4.81 -24.01
C GLU A 122 -6.39 -4.21 -25.42
N PHE A 123 -5.98 -4.95 -26.44
CA PHE A 123 -6.16 -4.54 -27.84
C PHE A 123 -7.64 -4.33 -28.18
N LYS A 124 -8.52 -5.26 -27.80
CA LYS A 124 -9.97 -5.13 -28.01
C LYS A 124 -10.55 -3.90 -27.29
N ASN A 125 -10.08 -3.62 -26.07
CA ASN A 125 -10.50 -2.45 -25.30
C ASN A 125 -10.08 -1.15 -25.97
N GLN A 126 -8.84 -1.08 -26.46
CA GLN A 126 -8.35 0.07 -27.21
C GLN A 126 -9.16 0.30 -28.49
N MET A 127 -9.44 -0.75 -29.26
CA MET A 127 -10.28 -0.66 -30.46
C MET A 127 -11.71 -0.21 -30.16
N ARG A 128 -12.29 -0.67 -29.03
CA ARG A 128 -13.60 -0.20 -28.58
C ARG A 128 -13.59 1.28 -28.23
N ARG A 129 -12.62 1.71 -27.40
CA ARG A 129 -12.45 3.13 -27.04
C ARG A 129 -12.26 4.01 -28.26
N LEU A 130 -11.50 3.55 -29.24
CA LEU A 130 -11.31 4.27 -30.50
C LEU A 130 -12.63 4.40 -31.28
N LYS A 131 -13.38 3.30 -31.43
CA LYS A 131 -14.71 3.30 -32.07
C LYS A 131 -15.65 4.28 -31.38
N ASP A 132 -15.69 4.28 -30.05
CA ASP A 132 -16.56 5.17 -29.27
C ASP A 132 -16.21 6.65 -29.55
N ARG A 133 -14.92 7.01 -29.48
CA ARG A 133 -14.45 8.38 -29.79
C ARG A 133 -14.78 8.81 -31.21
N MET A 134 -14.65 7.91 -32.19
CA MET A 134 -14.99 8.21 -33.59
C MET A 134 -16.50 8.32 -33.82
N SER A 135 -17.30 7.48 -33.16
CA SER A 135 -18.77 7.48 -33.28
C SER A 135 -19.41 8.75 -32.71
N VAL A 136 -18.88 9.28 -31.61
CA VAL A 136 -19.26 10.57 -31.05
C VAL A 136 -18.93 11.70 -32.03
N CYS A 137 -17.82 11.60 -32.76
CA CYS A 137 -17.41 12.59 -33.76
C CYS A 137 -18.36 12.64 -34.97
N ILE A 138 -18.88 11.49 -35.42
CA ILE A 138 -19.88 11.43 -36.51
C ILE A 138 -21.21 12.06 -36.08
N HIS A 139 -21.67 11.81 -34.86
CA HIS A 139 -22.87 12.45 -34.33
C HIS A 139 -22.70 13.97 -34.20
N CYS A 140 -21.54 14.43 -33.73
CA CYS A 140 -21.24 15.87 -33.63
C CYS A 140 -21.15 16.55 -35.01
N LEU A 141 -20.54 15.89 -36.00
CA LEU A 141 -20.48 16.35 -37.39
C LEU A 141 -21.88 16.40 -38.03
N SER A 142 -22.71 15.38 -37.85
CA SER A 142 -24.08 15.36 -38.39
C SER A 142 -24.96 16.45 -37.78
N MET A 143 -24.84 16.73 -36.48
CA MET A 143 -25.52 17.86 -35.84
C MET A 143 -25.05 19.21 -36.39
N LEU A 144 -23.74 19.42 -36.56
CA LEU A 144 -23.20 20.66 -37.13
C LEU A 144 -23.61 20.87 -38.60
N ILE A 145 -23.70 19.80 -39.38
CA ILE A 145 -24.18 19.84 -40.77
C ILE A 145 -25.69 20.18 -40.81
N SER A 146 -26.50 19.61 -39.92
CA SER A 146 -27.92 19.95 -39.78
C SER A 146 -28.13 21.43 -39.41
N GLN A 147 -27.36 21.96 -38.45
CA GLN A 147 -27.44 23.37 -38.03
C GLN A 147 -27.07 24.34 -39.15
N LYS A 148 -26.10 23.99 -40.02
CA LYS A 148 -25.75 24.79 -41.21
C LYS A 148 -26.82 24.75 -42.31
N LYS A 149 -27.52 23.63 -42.47
CA LYS A 149 -28.60 23.47 -43.46
C LYS A 149 -29.83 24.31 -43.08
N VAL A 150 -30.17 24.36 -41.79
CA VAL A 150 -31.26 25.21 -41.26
C VAL A 150 -30.94 26.69 -41.45
N ARG A 151 -29.72 27.15 -41.15
CA ARG A 151 -29.34 28.57 -41.33
C ARG A 151 -29.35 29.06 -42.78
N ARG A 152 -29.14 28.19 -43.78
CA ARG A 152 -29.11 28.56 -45.21
C ARG A 152 -30.52 28.72 -45.82
N VAL A 153 -31.58 28.27 -45.13
CA VAL A 153 -32.97 28.37 -45.62
C VAL A 153 -33.64 29.68 -45.20
N TYR A 154 -33.05 30.44 -44.27
CA TYR A 154 -33.60 31.68 -43.72
C TYR A 154 -32.79 32.94 -44.11
N THR A 155 -32.00 32.88 -45.17
CA THR A 155 -31.28 34.01 -45.80
C THR A 155 -31.59 34.03 -47.28
#